data_AF-A0A9D2XA15-F1
#
_entry.id   AF-A0A9D2XA15-F1
#
_cell.length_a   1.000
_cell.length_b   1.000
_cell.length_c   1.000
_cell.angle_alpha   90.00
_cell.angle_beta   90.00
_cell.angle_gamma   90.00
#
_symmetry.space_group_name_H-M   'P 1'
#
loop_
_entity.id
_entity.type
_entity.pdbx_description
1 polymer ?
#
loop_
_entity_poly.entity_id
_entity_poly.type
_entity_poly.pdbx_seq_one_letter_code
_entity_poly.pdbx_strand_id
1 'polypeptide(L)'
;MNKTSSKILAGFKYIYLVAFFALLAGFFHPLITNTSFDSVIIGVLILFVGLAGGVLLYKAATSEKKREIFLGGGFALMAISLYYIIALTGRI
;
A
#
# COMPACT_ATOMS: atom_id res chain seq x y z
N MET A 1 12.81 -21.89 20.46
CA MET A 1 12.06 -21.35 19.29
C MET A 1 10.57 -21.50 19.55
N ASN A 2 9.84 -20.41 19.80
CA ASN A 2 8.44 -20.46 20.29
C ASN A 2 7.49 -20.88 19.15
N LYS A 3 6.75 -21.98 19.31
CA LYS A 3 5.88 -22.58 18.26
C LYS A 3 4.82 -21.61 17.73
N THR A 4 4.44 -20.61 18.52
CA THR A 4 3.47 -19.56 18.15
C THR A 4 4.05 -18.56 17.14
N SER A 5 5.33 -18.21 17.27
CA SER A 5 6.04 -17.32 16.34
C SER A 5 6.12 -17.93 14.94
N SER A 6 6.23 -19.27 14.85
CA SER A 6 6.36 -19.99 13.58
C SER A 6 5.04 -20.03 12.78
N LYS A 7 3.89 -20.06 13.47
CA LYS A 7 2.57 -20.03 12.81
C LYS A 7 2.21 -18.65 12.27
N ILE A 8 2.54 -17.58 13.02
CA ILE A 8 2.32 -16.20 12.59
C ILE A 8 3.20 -15.87 11.38
N LEU A 9 4.47 -16.30 11.40
CA LEU A 9 5.39 -16.14 10.27
C LEU A 9 4.93 -16.93 9.03
N ALA A 10 4.34 -18.11 9.22
CA ALA A 10 3.74 -18.89 8.14
C ALA A 10 2.49 -18.21 7.54
N GLY A 11 1.68 -17.50 8.35
CA GLY A 11 0.51 -16.75 7.88
C GLY A 11 0.88 -15.49 7.08
N PHE A 12 1.93 -14.77 7.49
CA PHE A 12 2.44 -13.60 6.77
C PHE A 12 2.90 -13.92 5.34
N LYS A 13 3.27 -15.18 5.08
CA LYS A 13 3.60 -15.65 3.74
C LYS A 13 2.45 -15.40 2.76
N TYR A 14 1.19 -15.36 3.15
CA TYR A 14 0.08 -15.24 2.19
C TYR A 14 -0.48 -13.82 2.05
N ILE A 15 0.05 -12.83 2.78
CA ILE A 15 -0.44 -11.44 2.70
C ILE A 15 -0.31 -10.88 1.27
N TYR A 16 0.75 -11.27 0.53
CA TYR A 16 0.95 -10.82 -0.84
C TYR A 16 -0.18 -11.29 -1.77
N LEU A 17 -0.74 -12.48 -1.48
CA LEU A 17 -1.80 -13.08 -2.29
C LEU A 17 -3.11 -12.32 -2.09
N VAL A 18 -3.41 -11.92 -0.85
CA VAL A 18 -4.59 -11.09 -0.52
C VAL A 18 -4.50 -9.74 -1.23
N ALA A 19 -3.34 -9.06 -1.14
CA ALA A 19 -3.12 -7.79 -1.82
C ALA A 19 -3.23 -7.93 -3.35
N PHE A 20 -2.68 -9.00 -3.91
CA PHE A 20 -2.77 -9.30 -5.35
C PHE A 20 -4.22 -9.47 -5.80
N PHE A 21 -5.01 -10.30 -5.10
CA PHE A 21 -6.42 -10.50 -5.45
C PHE A 21 -7.27 -9.24 -5.25
N ALA A 22 -6.97 -8.42 -4.24
CA ALA A 22 -7.67 -7.14 -4.05
C ALA A 22 -7.41 -6.15 -5.20
N LEU A 23 -6.15 -6.02 -5.64
CA LEU A 23 -5.80 -5.20 -6.81
C LEU A 23 -6.41 -5.76 -8.10
N LEU A 24 -6.39 -7.08 -8.26
CA LEU A 24 -6.96 -7.77 -9.40
C LEU A 24 -8.48 -7.56 -9.48
N ALA A 25 -9.19 -7.65 -8.36
CA ALA A 25 -10.63 -7.36 -8.29
C ALA A 25 -10.94 -5.90 -8.69
N GLY A 26 -10.12 -4.94 -8.25
CA GLY A 26 -10.23 -3.54 -8.67
C GLY A 26 -10.04 -3.35 -10.19
N PHE A 27 -9.14 -4.13 -10.79
CA PHE A 27 -8.91 -4.12 -12.24
C PHE A 27 -10.06 -4.77 -13.04
N PHE A 28 -10.65 -5.85 -12.52
CA PHE A 28 -11.78 -6.51 -13.18
C PHE A 28 -13.08 -5.72 -13.11
N HIS A 29 -13.25 -4.85 -12.11
CA HIS A 29 -14.47 -4.05 -11.96
C HIS A 29 -14.85 -3.25 -13.23
N PRO A 30 -14.01 -2.35 -13.77
CA PRO A 30 -14.35 -1.62 -15.00
C PRO A 30 -14.54 -2.52 -16.22
N LEU A 31 -13.90 -3.69 -16.27
CA LEU A 31 -14.06 -4.65 -17.35
C LEU A 31 -15.47 -5.25 -17.38
N ILE A 32 -16.04 -5.59 -16.21
CA ILE A 32 -17.39 -6.15 -16.12
C ILE A 32 -18.48 -5.07 -16.20
N THR A 33 -18.19 -3.82 -15.78
CA THR A 33 -19.15 -2.72 -15.80
C THR A 33 -19.10 -1.88 -17.07
N ASN A 34 -18.19 -2.18 -18.02
CA ASN A 34 -17.94 -1.37 -19.22
C ASN A 34 -17.69 0.12 -18.90
N THR A 35 -16.96 0.40 -17.82
CA THR A 35 -16.61 1.76 -17.42
C THR A 35 -15.15 2.08 -17.73
N SER A 36 -14.78 3.35 -17.72
CA SER A 36 -13.40 3.79 -17.94
C SER A 36 -12.43 3.22 -16.90
N PHE A 37 -11.21 2.91 -17.35
CA PHE A 37 -10.12 2.44 -16.48
C PHE A 37 -9.38 3.57 -15.76
N ASP A 38 -9.64 4.85 -16.09
CA ASP A 38 -8.91 6.01 -15.58
C ASP A 38 -8.83 6.04 -14.05
N SER A 39 -9.96 5.87 -13.37
CA SER A 39 -10.01 5.85 -11.90
C SER A 39 -9.24 4.68 -11.30
N VAL A 40 -9.20 3.54 -11.98
CA VAL A 40 -8.44 2.36 -11.53
C VAL A 40 -6.95 2.58 -11.71
N ILE A 41 -6.52 3.12 -12.86
CA ILE A 41 -5.11 3.44 -13.14
C ILE A 41 -4.60 4.45 -12.11
N ILE A 42 -5.34 5.53 -11.89
CA ILE A 42 -5.00 6.56 -10.89
C ILE A 42 -4.98 5.96 -9.48
N GLY A 43 -5.99 5.16 -9.12
CA GLY A 43 -6.04 4.48 -7.82
C GLY A 43 -4.85 3.57 -7.57
N VAL A 44 -4.44 2.78 -8.57
CA VAL A 44 -3.27 1.90 -8.49
C VAL A 44 -1.99 2.72 -8.29
N LEU A 45 -1.81 3.82 -9.02
CA LEU A 45 -0.66 4.71 -8.84
C LEU A 45 -0.60 5.30 -7.42
N ILE A 46 -1.74 5.74 -6.88
CA ILE A 46 -1.85 6.26 -5.50
C ILE A 46 -1.47 5.19 -4.46
N LEU A 47 -1.86 3.94 -4.68
CA LEU A 47 -1.47 2.83 -3.81
C LEU A 47 0.03 2.53 -3.88
N PHE A 48 0.65 2.62 -5.06
CA PHE A 48 2.11 2.50 -5.21
C PHE A 48 2.87 3.62 -4.47
N VAL A 49 2.35 4.85 -4.48
CA VAL A 49 2.88 5.97 -3.69
C VAL A 49 2.83 5.64 -2.19
N GLY A 50 1.71 5.09 -1.71
CA GLY A 50 1.57 4.63 -0.32
C GLY A 50 2.53 3.49 0.03
N LEU A 51 2.70 2.52 -0.88
CA LEU A 51 3.65 1.42 -0.72
C LEU A 51 5.10 1.94 -0.62
N ALA A 52 5.48 2.89 -1.47
CA ALA A 52 6.79 3.54 -1.40
C ALA A 52 7.00 4.24 -0.04
N GLY A 53 5.98 4.92 0.47
CA GLY A 53 5.98 5.50 1.82
C GLY A 53 6.20 4.45 2.92
N GLY A 54 5.49 3.32 2.84
CA GLY A 54 5.65 2.19 3.76
C GLY A 54 7.04 1.56 3.72
N VAL A 55 7.62 1.39 2.53
CA VAL A 55 8.99 0.87 2.35
C VAL A 55 10.03 1.83 2.96
N LEU A 56 9.85 3.14 2.79
CA LEU A 56 10.70 4.15 3.43
C LEU A 56 10.58 4.10 4.97
N LEU A 57 9.37 3.93 5.51
CA LEU A 57 9.15 3.74 6.95
C LEU A 57 9.82 2.47 7.48
N TYR A 58 9.70 1.35 6.75
CA TYR A 58 10.38 0.11 7.11
C TYR A 58 11.90 0.30 7.14
N LYS A 59 12.45 0.98 6.13
CA LYS A 59 13.87 1.30 6.07
C LYS A 59 14.30 2.24 7.20
N ALA A 60 13.44 3.17 7.62
CA ALA A 60 13.67 4.02 8.78
C ALA A 60 13.73 3.20 10.09
N ALA A 61 12.85 2.20 10.24
CA ALA A 61 12.81 1.34 11.43
C ALA A 61 14.04 0.43 11.54
N THR A 62 14.61 -0.02 10.41
CA THR A 62 15.77 -0.92 10.38
C THR A 62 17.12 -0.19 10.28
N SER A 63 17.18 1.07 9.84
CA SER A 63 18.44 1.77 9.58
C SER A 63 18.74 2.86 10.61
N GLU A 64 19.88 2.77 11.32
CA GLU A 64 20.28 3.78 12.31
C GLU A 64 20.82 5.08 11.69
N LYS A 65 21.41 5.01 10.49
CA LYS A 65 21.90 6.19 9.76
C LYS A 65 20.78 6.81 8.93
N LYS A 66 20.51 8.11 9.16
CA LYS A 66 19.49 8.93 8.47
C LYS A 66 18.03 8.49 8.71
N ARG A 67 17.76 7.84 9.84
CA ARG A 67 16.42 7.44 10.27
C ARG A 67 15.38 8.55 10.10
N GLU A 68 15.70 9.76 10.56
CA GLU A 68 14.78 10.91 10.52
C GLU A 68 14.31 11.27 9.11
N ILE A 69 15.21 11.21 8.11
CA ILE A 69 14.88 11.54 6.72
C ILE A 69 13.97 10.48 6.12
N PHE A 70 14.24 9.20 6.39
CA PHE A 70 13.39 8.10 5.92
C PHE A 70 12.01 8.12 6.60
N LEU A 71 11.97 8.50 7.88
CA LEU A 71 10.72 8.63 8.64
C LEU A 71 9.88 9.79 8.09
N GLY A 72 10.46 10.98 7.97
CA GLY A 72 9.77 12.15 7.43
C GLY A 72 9.29 11.94 5.99
N GLY A 73 10.16 11.41 5.12
CA GLY A 73 9.81 11.11 3.73
C GLY A 73 8.70 10.06 3.62
N GLY A 74 8.79 8.97 4.39
CA GLY A 74 7.79 7.92 4.35
C GLY A 74 6.43 8.36 4.90
N PHE A 75 6.39 9.15 5.99
CA PHE A 75 5.14 9.72 6.50
C PHE A 75 4.52 10.73 5.54
N ALA A 76 5.34 11.56 4.88
CA ALA A 76 4.86 12.48 3.85
C ALA A 76 4.21 11.71 2.68
N LEU A 77 4.87 10.67 2.17
CA LEU A 77 4.32 9.81 1.11
C LEU A 77 3.03 9.09 1.53
N MET A 78 2.95 8.61 2.77
CA MET A 78 1.72 8.02 3.32
C MET A 78 0.58 9.04 3.41
N ALA A 79 0.86 10.26 3.89
CA ALA A 79 -0.15 11.32 3.97
C ALA A 79 -0.66 11.75 2.58
N ILE A 80 0.24 11.87 1.61
CA ILE A 80 -0.11 12.19 0.21
C ILE A 80 -0.99 11.09 -0.38
N SER A 81 -0.62 9.82 -0.19
CA SER A 81 -1.43 8.68 -0.65
C SER A 81 -2.83 8.70 -0.03
N LEU A 82 -2.92 8.92 1.29
CA LEU A 82 -4.19 8.99 2.00
C LEU A 82 -5.06 10.16 1.50
N TYR A 83 -4.46 11.34 1.30
CA TYR A 83 -5.16 12.51 0.75
C TYR A 83 -5.78 12.20 -0.62
N TYR A 84 -5.00 11.62 -1.54
CA TYR A 84 -5.51 11.27 -2.86
C TYR A 84 -6.60 10.21 -2.84
N ILE A 85 -6.55 9.23 -1.93
CA ILE A 85 -7.63 8.25 -1.75
C ILE A 85 -8.93 8.95 -1.37
N ILE A 86 -8.86 9.89 -0.40
CA ILE A 86 -10.04 10.61 0.09
C ILE A 86 -10.58 11.55 -1.01
N ALA A 87 -9.70 12.24 -1.73
CA ALA A 87 -10.07 13.10 -2.86
C ALA A 87 -10.75 12.30 -3.99
N LEU A 88 -10.21 11.12 -4.33
CA LEU A 88 -10.80 10.24 -5.35
C LEU A 88 -12.18 9.69 -4.94
N THR A 89 -12.42 9.58 -3.63
CA THR A 89 -13.72 9.13 -3.08
C THR A 89 -14.75 10.27 -3.03
N GLY A 90 -14.38 11.51 -3.38
CA GLY A 90 -15.27 12.68 -3.35
C GLY A 90 -15.63 13.14 -1.93
N ARG A 91 -14.79 12.82 -0.94
CA ARG A 91 -15.01 13.21 0.47
C ARG A 91 -14.42 14.58 0.83
N ILE A 92 -13.70 15.19 -0.10
CA ILE A 92 -13.11 16.55 -0.07
C ILE A 92 -13.11 17.05 -1.50
#